data_AF-A0A349YCA4-F1
#
_entry.id   AF-A0A349YCA4-F1
#
_cell.length_a   1.000
_cell.length_b   1.000
_cell.length_c   1.000
_cell.angle_alpha   90.00
_cell.angle_beta   90.00
_cell.angle_gamma   90.00
#
_symmetry.space_group_name_H-M   'P 1'
#
loop_
_entity.id
_entity.type
_entity.pdbx_description
1 polymer ?
#
loop_
_entity_poly.entity_id
_entity_poly.type
_entity_poly.pdbx_seq_one_letter_code
_entity_poly.pdbx_strand_id
1 'polypeptide(L)'
;IDELMRLFDSRIPVYVLITKCDQIYGFSDWANALPVDAFRQAVGFTNASAQIGKSSDLLDKAFDDIVDRIEDLRLVISRQSELNEAILTFPNELAKLKPALKSFFEGAFQDTPYLDNPLIRGVYLSSAEQDDADFPDFLEVGDTKESKGGKTEGLFLKDLLGRLIPQDRYLVSPLGLLRRWYLATRNIGVASWIVFIIGTGLFLSLNFARQIDAVAMMKEHRPTNAVLEGDFSADLTTLLQYRQMIDWMQVNAPEPVFKSVPMNAHIYEFRKNLKDKFFNRFHEYVMNPLDLHIAQNARSFVASSQSQPRAGYIQFLVRRINILAAFKSGASSAELKNMPLLTQSETLLSSLSGDKALAEAPAGTAAAFSEAYIDYLTWAGADNRQLILETAVTQAALLTQMAVYSDDLDWLTDWAETQPGVKPITLSDFWDGSMPS
;
A
#
# COMPACT_ATOMS: atom_id res chain seq x y z
N ILE A 1 -20.54 0.98 -40.68
CA ILE A 1 -19.08 1.28 -40.66
C ILE A 1 -18.62 1.48 -39.22
N ASP A 2 -19.36 2.29 -38.47
CA ASP A 2 -19.18 2.57 -37.05
C ASP A 2 -19.05 1.34 -36.15
N GLU A 3 -19.92 0.34 -36.31
CA GLU A 3 -19.84 -0.91 -35.52
C GLU A 3 -18.53 -1.67 -35.78
N LEU A 4 -18.07 -1.71 -37.04
CA LEU A 4 -16.82 -2.37 -37.40
C LEU A 4 -15.61 -1.61 -36.82
N MET A 5 -15.62 -0.28 -36.89
CA MET A 5 -14.57 0.55 -36.28
C MET A 5 -14.49 0.36 -34.76
N ARG A 6 -15.64 0.19 -34.09
CA ARG A 6 -15.72 -0.09 -32.65
C ARG A 6 -15.25 -1.50 -32.29
N LEU A 7 -15.57 -2.50 -33.11
CA LEU A 7 -15.15 -3.89 -32.90
C LEU A 7 -13.64 -4.09 -33.07
N PHE A 8 -13.05 -3.44 -34.09
CA PHE A 8 -11.63 -3.60 -34.42
C PHE A 8 -10.71 -2.60 -33.70
N ASP A 9 -11.27 -1.64 -32.95
CA ASP A 9 -10.55 -0.54 -32.30
C ASP A 9 -9.50 0.13 -33.21
N SER A 10 -9.83 0.17 -34.51
CA SER A 10 -8.97 0.72 -35.56
C SER A 10 -9.77 1.47 -36.62
N ARG A 11 -9.13 2.48 -37.23
CA ARG A 11 -9.67 3.19 -38.38
C ARG A 11 -9.58 2.31 -39.62
N ILE A 12 -10.72 2.05 -40.25
CA ILE A 12 -10.82 1.16 -41.41
C ILE A 12 -10.77 2.02 -42.69
N PRO A 13 -9.89 1.69 -43.66
CA PRO A 13 -9.90 2.31 -44.98
C PRO A 13 -11.13 1.85 -45.77
N VAL A 14 -11.88 2.80 -46.32
CA VAL A 14 -13.07 2.55 -47.14
C VAL A 14 -12.77 2.88 -48.60
N TYR A 15 -13.06 1.92 -49.48
CA TYR A 15 -12.98 2.08 -50.94
C TYR A 15 -14.40 2.13 -51.49
N VAL A 16 -14.68 3.12 -52.34
CA VAL A 16 -15.99 3.24 -53.00
C VAL A 16 -15.85 2.82 -54.45
N LEU A 17 -16.60 1.79 -54.83
CA LEU A 17 -16.63 1.27 -56.18
C LEU A 17 -17.97 1.64 -56.82
N ILE A 18 -17.92 2.44 -57.89
CA ILE A 18 -19.07 2.75 -58.74
C ILE A 18 -19.12 1.66 -59.80
N THR A 19 -20.11 0.79 -59.71
CA THR A 19 -20.32 -0.32 -60.63
C THR A 19 -21.28 0.07 -61.76
N LYS A 20 -21.34 -0.77 -62.80
CA LYS A 20 -22.27 -0.62 -63.94
C LYS A 20 -22.10 0.68 -64.72
N CYS A 21 -20.85 1.13 -64.88
CA CYS A 21 -20.56 2.35 -65.62
C CYS A 21 -20.91 2.25 -67.11
N ASP A 22 -21.13 1.05 -67.65
CA ASP A 22 -21.68 0.77 -68.99
C ASP A 22 -23.06 1.41 -69.23
N GLN A 23 -23.86 1.64 -68.17
CA GLN A 23 -25.15 2.31 -68.30
C GLN A 23 -25.02 3.82 -68.56
N ILE A 24 -23.81 4.38 -68.41
CA ILE A 24 -23.52 5.77 -68.72
C ILE A 24 -23.33 5.87 -70.23
N TYR A 25 -24.12 6.74 -70.86
CA TYR A 25 -24.02 6.97 -72.29
C TYR A 25 -22.59 7.35 -72.70
N GLY A 26 -22.03 6.58 -73.65
CA GLY A 26 -20.67 6.76 -74.16
C GLY A 26 -19.56 6.04 -73.40
N PHE A 27 -19.85 5.34 -72.29
CA PHE A 27 -18.83 4.57 -71.55
C PHE A 27 -18.29 3.39 -72.37
N SER A 28 -19.16 2.58 -72.98
CA SER A 28 -18.75 1.39 -73.73
C SER A 28 -17.93 1.76 -74.97
N ASP A 29 -18.34 2.80 -75.69
CA ASP A 29 -17.60 3.31 -76.85
C ASP A 29 -16.24 3.89 -76.45
N TRP A 30 -16.17 4.59 -75.31
CA TRP A 30 -14.91 5.09 -74.75
C TRP A 30 -13.99 3.95 -74.30
N ALA A 31 -14.54 2.93 -73.63
CA ALA A 31 -13.79 1.77 -73.20
C ALA A 31 -13.22 1.01 -74.41
N ASN A 32 -14.02 0.76 -75.45
CA ASN A 32 -13.59 0.08 -76.68
C ASN A 32 -12.51 0.83 -77.45
N ALA A 33 -12.40 2.15 -77.29
CA ALA A 33 -11.34 2.96 -77.88
C ALA A 33 -10.00 2.88 -77.12
N LEU A 34 -9.95 2.23 -75.94
CA LEU A 34 -8.73 2.06 -75.15
C LEU A 34 -7.98 0.77 -75.52
N PRO A 35 -6.64 0.74 -75.36
CA PRO A 35 -5.86 -0.48 -75.51
C PRO A 35 -6.28 -1.58 -74.51
N VAL A 36 -6.16 -2.85 -74.92
CA VAL A 36 -6.57 -4.01 -74.09
C VAL A 36 -5.87 -4.05 -72.71
N ASP A 37 -4.65 -3.52 -72.62
CA ASP A 37 -3.92 -3.43 -71.33
C ASP A 37 -4.52 -2.39 -70.38
N ALA A 38 -5.17 -1.35 -70.89
CA ALA A 38 -5.81 -0.31 -70.09
C ALA A 38 -7.03 -0.85 -69.31
N PHE A 39 -7.70 -1.89 -69.83
CA PHE A 39 -8.81 -2.55 -69.12
C PHE A 39 -8.39 -3.20 -67.80
N ARG A 40 -7.10 -3.52 -67.66
CA ARG A 40 -6.58 -4.12 -66.42
C ARG A 40 -6.34 -3.06 -65.35
N GLN A 41 -6.01 -1.83 -65.75
CA GLN A 41 -5.67 -0.73 -64.85
C GLN A 41 -6.91 -0.18 -64.16
N ALA A 42 -6.82 0.13 -62.86
CA ALA A 42 -7.94 0.77 -62.16
C ALA A 42 -8.11 2.23 -62.64
N VAL A 43 -9.33 2.62 -62.96
CA VAL A 43 -9.70 4.02 -63.25
C VAL A 43 -10.36 4.59 -62.01
N GLY A 44 -9.75 5.61 -61.42
CA GLY A 44 -10.24 6.21 -60.19
C GLY A 44 -9.24 7.14 -59.53
N PHE A 45 -9.59 7.56 -58.32
CA PHE A 45 -8.79 8.43 -57.48
C PHE A 45 -8.35 7.69 -56.21
N THR A 46 -7.08 7.81 -55.87
CA THR A 46 -6.46 7.20 -54.70
C THR A 46 -5.86 8.28 -53.81
N ASN A 47 -6.39 8.47 -52.60
CA ASN A 47 -5.94 9.53 -51.70
C ASN A 47 -4.61 9.16 -51.02
N ALA A 48 -3.48 9.61 -51.58
CA ALA A 48 -2.13 9.29 -51.08
C ALA A 48 -1.82 9.95 -49.72
N SER A 49 -2.48 11.07 -49.42
CA SER A 49 -2.37 11.74 -48.14
C SER A 49 -3.41 11.13 -47.22
N ALA A 50 -3.01 10.40 -46.18
CA ALA A 50 -3.93 9.91 -45.14
C ALA A 50 -4.54 11.05 -44.29
N GLN A 51 -4.73 12.23 -44.89
CA GLN A 51 -5.28 13.43 -44.31
C GLN A 51 -6.79 13.38 -44.23
N ILE A 52 -7.27 13.80 -43.07
CA ILE A 52 -8.66 13.84 -42.65
C ILE A 52 -9.22 15.17 -43.16
N GLY A 53 -9.75 15.16 -44.38
CA GLY A 53 -10.63 16.22 -44.88
C GLY A 53 -12.09 15.85 -44.65
N LYS A 54 -13.01 16.82 -44.77
CA LYS A 54 -14.44 16.49 -44.85
C LYS A 54 -14.66 15.53 -46.02
N SER A 55 -15.46 14.49 -45.79
CA SER A 55 -15.77 13.45 -46.79
C SER A 55 -16.26 14.05 -48.11
N SER A 56 -17.00 15.16 -48.05
CA SER A 56 -17.52 15.92 -49.20
C SER A 56 -16.41 16.51 -50.08
N ASP A 57 -15.39 17.10 -49.46
CA ASP A 57 -14.34 17.84 -50.16
C ASP A 57 -13.37 16.87 -50.85
N LEU A 58 -13.20 15.67 -50.28
CA LEU A 58 -12.45 14.58 -50.89
C LEU A 58 -13.18 14.00 -52.10
N LEU A 59 -14.50 13.83 -52.02
CA LEU A 59 -15.29 13.37 -53.16
C LEU A 59 -15.24 14.38 -54.31
N ASP A 60 -15.42 15.67 -54.01
CA ASP A 60 -15.41 16.72 -55.03
C ASP A 60 -14.08 16.70 -55.80
N LYS A 61 -12.95 16.65 -55.08
CA LYS A 61 -11.61 16.52 -55.70
C LYS A 61 -11.43 15.22 -56.46
N ALA A 62 -11.81 14.09 -55.86
CA ALA A 62 -11.67 12.78 -56.47
C ALA A 62 -12.43 12.69 -57.80
N PHE A 63 -13.64 13.24 -57.84
CA PHE A 63 -14.50 13.17 -59.01
C PHE A 63 -14.04 14.14 -60.10
N ASP A 64 -13.61 15.35 -59.74
CA ASP A 64 -13.04 16.32 -60.69
C ASP A 64 -11.76 15.75 -61.33
N ASP A 65 -10.85 15.16 -60.53
CA ASP A 65 -9.63 14.52 -61.06
C ASP A 65 -9.94 13.36 -62.02
N ILE A 66 -10.99 12.57 -61.74
CA ILE A 66 -11.42 11.47 -62.62
C ILE A 66 -11.97 12.02 -63.94
N VAL A 67 -12.83 13.05 -63.89
CA VAL A 67 -13.43 13.67 -65.08
C VAL A 67 -12.34 14.32 -65.93
N ASP A 68 -11.47 15.13 -65.34
CA ASP A 68 -10.35 15.79 -66.01
C ASP A 68 -9.45 14.76 -66.70
N ARG A 69 -9.17 13.64 -66.03
CA ARG A 69 -8.34 12.58 -66.61
C ARG A 69 -9.01 11.89 -67.80
N ILE A 70 -10.33 11.72 -67.75
CA ILE A 70 -11.09 11.15 -68.86
C ILE A 70 -11.16 12.15 -70.03
N GLU A 71 -11.26 13.45 -69.76
CA GLU A 71 -11.17 14.49 -70.79
C GLU A 71 -9.80 14.52 -71.48
N ASP A 72 -8.71 14.38 -70.72
CA ASP A 72 -7.36 14.23 -71.27
C ASP A 72 -7.25 12.99 -72.17
N LEU A 73 -7.79 11.85 -71.71
CA LEU A 73 -7.79 10.61 -72.48
C LEU A 73 -8.61 10.73 -73.77
N ARG A 74 -9.74 11.47 -73.72
CA ARG A 74 -10.53 11.80 -74.92
C ARG A 74 -9.68 12.53 -75.97
N LEU A 75 -8.84 13.50 -75.56
CA LEU A 75 -7.94 14.20 -76.48
C LEU A 75 -6.88 13.28 -77.10
N VAL A 76 -6.40 12.28 -76.36
CA VAL A 76 -5.46 11.28 -76.87
C VAL A 76 -6.14 10.32 -77.85
N ILE A 77 -7.32 9.80 -77.50
CA ILE A 77 -8.13 8.92 -78.35
C ILE A 77 -8.48 9.62 -79.68
N SER A 78 -8.82 10.91 -79.63
CA SER A 78 -9.10 11.75 -80.82
C SER A 78 -7.96 11.78 -81.84
N ARG A 79 -6.72 11.48 -81.44
CA ARG A 79 -5.56 11.47 -82.35
C ARG A 79 -5.31 10.10 -82.96
N GLN A 80 -5.93 9.04 -82.43
CA GLN A 80 -5.61 7.65 -82.75
C GLN A 80 -6.77 6.89 -83.42
N SER A 81 -8.01 7.37 -83.31
CA SER A 81 -9.20 6.71 -83.86
C SER A 81 -10.29 7.71 -84.26
N GLU A 82 -11.26 7.28 -85.06
CA GLU A 82 -12.42 8.11 -85.40
C GLU A 82 -13.28 8.34 -84.16
N LEU A 83 -13.59 9.61 -83.88
CA LEU A 83 -14.39 10.00 -82.72
C LEU A 83 -15.88 9.79 -82.99
N ASN A 84 -16.53 8.96 -82.18
CA ASN A 84 -17.98 8.88 -82.11
C ASN A 84 -18.53 9.97 -81.17
N GLU A 85 -19.74 10.48 -81.44
CA GLU A 85 -20.44 11.49 -80.61
C GLU A 85 -20.56 11.02 -79.15
N ALA A 86 -20.75 9.72 -78.95
CA ALA A 86 -20.81 9.07 -77.64
C ALA A 86 -19.51 9.25 -76.82
N ILE A 87 -18.34 9.10 -77.45
CA ILE A 87 -17.01 9.27 -76.81
C ILE A 87 -16.80 10.73 -76.39
N LEU A 88 -17.29 11.68 -77.20
CA LEU A 88 -17.15 13.11 -76.93
C LEU A 88 -18.00 13.57 -75.73
N THR A 89 -19.16 12.93 -75.55
CA THR A 89 -20.18 13.33 -74.56
C THR A 89 -19.99 12.62 -73.22
N PHE A 90 -19.28 11.48 -73.20
CA PHE A 90 -19.06 10.67 -71.99
C PHE A 90 -18.54 11.44 -70.75
N PRO A 91 -17.51 12.32 -70.83
CA PRO A 91 -17.06 13.07 -69.65
C PRO A 91 -18.18 13.95 -69.04
N ASN A 92 -19.02 14.54 -69.89
CA ASN A 92 -20.15 15.37 -69.46
C ASN A 92 -21.25 14.52 -68.79
N GLU A 93 -21.53 13.33 -69.33
CA GLU A 93 -22.51 12.41 -68.71
C GLU A 93 -22.00 11.87 -67.36
N LEU A 94 -20.70 11.60 -67.25
CA LEU A 94 -20.08 11.23 -65.98
C LEU A 94 -20.18 12.38 -64.96
N ALA A 95 -19.91 13.62 -65.38
CA ALA A 95 -20.02 14.81 -64.53
C ALA A 95 -21.42 14.97 -63.88
N LYS A 96 -22.49 14.56 -64.57
CA LYS A 96 -23.87 14.63 -64.05
C LYS A 96 -24.12 13.71 -62.86
N LEU A 97 -23.30 12.69 -62.62
CA LEU A 97 -23.43 11.79 -61.47
C LEU A 97 -22.91 12.40 -60.16
N LYS A 98 -22.07 13.45 -60.24
CA LYS A 98 -21.44 14.10 -59.09
C LYS A 98 -22.44 14.52 -57.98
N PRO A 99 -23.57 15.19 -58.27
CA PRO A 99 -24.50 15.64 -57.23
C PRO A 99 -25.15 14.48 -56.47
N ALA A 100 -25.54 13.42 -57.16
CA ALA A 100 -26.18 12.25 -56.54
C ALA A 100 -25.19 11.49 -55.64
N LEU A 101 -23.94 11.34 -56.09
CA LEU A 101 -22.86 10.75 -55.28
C LEU A 101 -22.55 11.60 -54.07
N LYS A 102 -22.57 12.94 -54.19
CA LYS A 102 -22.36 13.85 -53.07
C LYS A 102 -23.39 13.66 -51.97
N SER A 103 -24.69 13.60 -52.33
CA SER A 103 -25.74 13.33 -51.35
C SER A 103 -25.60 11.95 -50.69
N PHE A 104 -25.15 10.92 -51.43
CA PHE A 104 -24.88 9.60 -50.85
C PHE A 104 -23.73 9.65 -49.83
N PHE A 105 -22.61 10.30 -50.17
CA PHE A 105 -21.46 10.41 -49.26
C PHE A 105 -21.78 11.23 -48.02
N GLU A 106 -22.54 12.31 -48.16
CA GLU A 106 -23.03 13.12 -47.03
C GLU A 106 -23.95 12.34 -46.10
N GLY A 107 -24.67 11.32 -46.58
CA GLY A 107 -25.49 10.43 -45.74
C GLY A 107 -24.69 9.27 -45.12
N ALA A 108 -23.79 8.66 -45.88
CA ALA A 108 -23.07 7.46 -45.47
C ALA A 108 -21.84 7.72 -44.58
N PHE A 109 -21.25 8.91 -44.66
CA PHE A 109 -19.99 9.27 -43.99
C PHE A 109 -20.12 10.51 -43.10
N GLN A 110 -21.25 10.66 -42.40
CA GLN A 110 -21.50 11.80 -41.51
C GLN A 110 -20.52 11.85 -40.33
N ASP A 111 -20.04 13.06 -40.04
CA ASP A 111 -19.24 13.36 -38.85
C ASP A 111 -20.07 13.05 -37.60
N THR A 112 -19.70 12.00 -36.87
CA THR A 112 -20.35 11.66 -35.60
C THR A 112 -19.43 12.08 -34.45
N PRO A 113 -19.89 12.88 -33.46
CA PRO A 113 -19.03 13.38 -32.38
C PRO A 113 -18.48 12.28 -31.45
N TYR A 114 -18.98 11.05 -31.59
CA TYR A 114 -18.64 9.90 -30.75
C TYR A 114 -17.66 8.92 -31.40
N LEU A 115 -17.41 9.03 -32.72
CA LEU A 115 -16.58 8.11 -33.49
C LEU A 115 -15.69 8.90 -34.45
N ASP A 116 -14.42 8.49 -34.57
CA ASP A 116 -13.54 9.03 -35.61
C ASP A 116 -14.13 8.72 -37.00
N ASN A 117 -14.07 9.68 -37.94
CA ASN A 117 -14.54 9.44 -39.30
C ASN A 117 -13.77 8.31 -40.00
N PRO A 118 -14.46 7.48 -40.82
CA PRO A 118 -13.80 6.48 -41.65
C PRO A 118 -12.88 7.13 -42.68
N LEU A 119 -11.76 6.47 -42.98
CA LEU A 119 -10.78 6.97 -43.94
C LEU A 119 -11.22 6.57 -45.36
N ILE A 120 -11.76 7.51 -46.14
CA ILE A 120 -12.05 7.28 -47.56
C ILE A 120 -10.71 7.23 -48.32
N ARG A 121 -10.33 6.03 -48.78
CA ARG A 121 -9.03 5.76 -49.40
C ARG A 121 -9.04 5.99 -50.91
N GLY A 122 -10.19 5.83 -51.56
CA GLY A 122 -10.34 6.13 -52.98
C GLY A 122 -11.72 5.81 -53.54
N VAL A 123 -11.96 6.35 -54.73
CA VAL A 123 -13.19 6.17 -55.52
C VAL A 123 -12.80 5.61 -56.88
N TYR A 124 -13.44 4.52 -57.31
CA TYR A 124 -13.08 3.81 -58.53
C TYR A 124 -14.31 3.48 -59.37
N LEU A 125 -14.12 3.44 -60.68
CA LEU A 125 -15.13 3.05 -61.65
C LEU A 125 -14.90 1.59 -62.05
N SER A 126 -15.98 0.83 -62.21
CA SER A 126 -15.93 -0.51 -62.78
C SER A 126 -17.21 -0.82 -63.55
N SER A 127 -17.05 -1.63 -64.58
CA SER A 127 -18.17 -2.18 -65.33
C SER A 127 -17.89 -3.66 -65.58
N ALA A 128 -18.96 -4.46 -65.53
CA ALA A 128 -18.94 -5.82 -66.00
C ALA A 128 -19.79 -5.82 -67.27
N GLU A 129 -19.20 -6.13 -68.42
CA GLU A 129 -19.94 -6.33 -69.65
C GLU A 129 -20.74 -7.63 -69.52
N GLN A 130 -21.93 -7.56 -68.92
CA GLN A 130 -22.89 -8.67 -68.91
C GLN A 130 -23.78 -8.48 -70.13
N ASP A 131 -23.40 -9.07 -71.26
CA ASP A 131 -24.40 -9.48 -72.24
C ASP A 131 -25.37 -10.42 -71.50
N ASP A 132 -26.66 -10.07 -71.53
CA ASP A 132 -27.77 -10.70 -70.81
C ASP A 132 -27.55 -12.21 -70.56
N ALA A 133 -27.12 -12.55 -69.34
CA ALA A 133 -27.14 -13.91 -68.84
C ALA A 133 -28.14 -13.94 -67.68
N ASP A 134 -29.27 -14.60 -67.95
CA ASP A 134 -30.35 -14.88 -67.00
C ASP A 134 -29.82 -15.22 -65.61
N PHE A 135 -30.42 -14.61 -64.58
CA PHE A 135 -30.19 -14.96 -63.18
C PHE A 135 -30.35 -16.48 -62.99
N PRO A 136 -29.32 -17.22 -62.53
CA PRO A 136 -29.52 -18.62 -62.18
C PRO A 136 -30.34 -18.68 -60.88
N ASP A 137 -31.47 -19.36 -60.96
CA ASP A 137 -32.28 -19.75 -59.81
C ASP A 137 -31.46 -20.70 -58.92
N PHE A 138 -31.27 -20.33 -57.65
CA PHE A 138 -30.36 -21.03 -56.73
C PHE A 138 -30.93 -22.34 -56.16
N LEU A 139 -31.91 -22.95 -56.83
CA LEU A 139 -32.69 -24.08 -56.30
C LEU A 139 -32.69 -25.38 -57.12
N GLU A 140 -31.77 -25.57 -58.07
CA GLU A 140 -31.62 -26.89 -58.72
C GLU A 140 -30.19 -27.44 -58.68
N VAL A 141 -30.11 -28.63 -58.09
CA VAL A 141 -28.95 -29.53 -57.99
C VAL A 141 -28.82 -30.29 -59.31
N GLY A 142 -27.70 -30.16 -60.01
CA GLY A 142 -27.37 -31.09 -61.09
C GLY A 142 -26.38 -30.57 -62.14
N ASP A 143 -25.24 -31.26 -62.22
CA ASP A 143 -24.28 -31.34 -63.33
C ASP A 143 -23.89 -30.06 -64.09
N THR A 144 -22.65 -29.66 -63.82
CA THR A 144 -21.77 -28.82 -64.64
C THR A 144 -21.85 -29.17 -66.12
N LYS A 145 -22.56 -28.32 -66.88
CA LYS A 145 -22.26 -28.08 -68.30
C LYS A 145 -21.57 -26.74 -68.42
N GLU A 146 -20.28 -26.81 -68.79
CA GLU A 146 -19.50 -25.66 -69.24
C GLU A 146 -20.19 -25.03 -70.45
N SER A 147 -20.93 -23.95 -70.21
CA SER A 147 -21.20 -22.95 -71.23
C SER A 147 -19.86 -22.34 -71.62
N LYS A 148 -19.45 -22.48 -72.90
CA LYS A 148 -18.39 -21.67 -73.50
C LYS A 148 -18.91 -20.23 -73.60
N GLY A 149 -18.92 -19.54 -72.46
CA GLY A 149 -19.20 -18.12 -72.37
C GLY A 149 -18.09 -17.33 -73.06
N GLY A 150 -18.47 -16.38 -73.91
CA GLY A 150 -17.58 -15.31 -74.35
C GLY A 150 -16.90 -14.72 -73.13
N LYS A 151 -15.60 -14.48 -73.22
CA LYS A 151 -14.79 -13.93 -72.12
C LYS A 151 -15.41 -12.62 -71.63
N THR A 152 -16.13 -12.71 -70.53
CA THR A 152 -16.61 -11.58 -69.73
C THR A 152 -15.40 -11.02 -68.98
N GLU A 153 -14.56 -10.22 -69.67
CA GLU A 153 -13.43 -9.54 -69.01
C GLU A 153 -13.97 -8.31 -68.28
N GLY A 154 -14.04 -8.38 -66.93
CA GLY A 154 -14.47 -7.25 -66.12
C GLY A 154 -13.55 -6.04 -66.31
N LEU A 155 -14.13 -4.89 -66.67
CA LEU A 155 -13.43 -3.65 -66.94
C LEU A 155 -12.96 -3.01 -65.63
N PHE A 156 -11.65 -2.70 -65.58
CA PHE A 156 -10.99 -1.90 -64.54
C PHE A 156 -10.93 -2.50 -63.13
N LEU A 157 -11.29 -3.78 -62.95
CA LEU A 157 -11.36 -4.44 -61.63
C LEU A 157 -10.06 -5.12 -61.19
N LYS A 158 -9.22 -5.55 -62.16
CA LYS A 158 -8.08 -6.44 -61.90
C LYS A 158 -6.99 -5.80 -61.05
N ASP A 159 -6.56 -4.56 -61.35
CA ASP A 159 -5.51 -3.88 -60.58
C ASP A 159 -6.05 -3.38 -59.22
N LEU A 160 -7.34 -3.06 -59.12
CA LEU A 160 -7.98 -2.64 -57.88
C LEU A 160 -7.94 -3.76 -56.82
N LEU A 161 -8.43 -4.95 -57.16
CA LEU A 161 -8.46 -6.10 -56.25
C LEU A 161 -7.08 -6.75 -56.10
N GLY A 162 -6.31 -6.82 -57.18
CA GLY A 162 -5.04 -7.55 -57.23
C GLY A 162 -3.84 -6.79 -56.67
N ARG A 163 -3.83 -5.45 -56.78
CA ARG A 163 -2.67 -4.63 -56.44
C ARG A 163 -2.98 -3.56 -55.40
N LEU A 164 -4.09 -2.84 -55.57
CA LEU A 164 -4.36 -1.64 -54.79
C LEU A 164 -4.82 -1.94 -53.35
N ILE A 165 -5.82 -2.81 -53.19
CA ILE A 165 -6.30 -3.22 -51.86
C ILE A 165 -5.22 -3.98 -51.07
N PRO A 166 -4.46 -4.93 -51.66
CA PRO A 166 -3.41 -5.63 -50.92
C PRO A 166 -2.23 -4.75 -50.49
N GLN A 167 -1.86 -3.72 -51.26
CA GLN A 167 -0.77 -2.80 -50.91
C GLN A 167 -1.09 -1.95 -49.67
N ASP A 168 -2.36 -1.69 -49.42
CA ASP A 168 -2.85 -0.83 -48.34
C ASP A 168 -3.09 -1.58 -47.01
N ARG A 169 -2.70 -2.86 -46.92
CA ARG A 169 -2.90 -3.73 -45.75
C ARG A 169 -2.35 -3.18 -44.43
N TYR A 170 -1.35 -2.29 -44.48
CA TYR A 170 -0.68 -1.72 -43.30
C TYR A 170 -1.20 -0.34 -42.87
N LEU A 171 -2.21 0.22 -43.54
CA LEU A 171 -2.77 1.54 -43.22
C LEU A 171 -3.76 1.54 -42.04
N VAL A 172 -3.97 0.38 -41.42
CA VAL A 172 -4.79 0.18 -40.22
C VAL A 172 -4.12 0.92 -39.05
N SER A 173 -4.67 2.09 -38.71
CA SER A 173 -4.15 2.92 -37.61
C SER A 173 -4.99 2.72 -36.34
N PRO A 174 -4.36 2.48 -35.17
CA PRO A 174 -5.11 2.33 -33.91
C PRO A 174 -5.79 3.66 -33.55
N LEU A 175 -7.02 3.60 -33.02
CA LEU A 175 -7.76 4.82 -32.63
C LEU A 175 -6.93 5.66 -31.64
N GLY A 176 -6.82 6.96 -31.91
CA GLY A 176 -6.00 7.88 -31.12
C GLY A 176 -6.52 8.16 -29.70
N LEU A 177 -7.73 7.71 -29.38
CA LEU A 177 -8.43 8.01 -28.12
C LEU A 177 -7.81 7.30 -26.91
N LEU A 178 -7.31 6.07 -27.08
CA LEU A 178 -6.75 5.27 -25.98
C LEU A 178 -5.27 5.59 -25.67
N ARG A 179 -4.55 6.21 -26.61
CA ARG A 179 -3.10 6.48 -26.48
C ARG A 179 -2.76 7.46 -25.34
N ARG A 180 -3.63 8.45 -25.09
CA ARG A 180 -3.41 9.44 -24.02
C ARG A 180 -3.65 8.85 -22.63
N TRP A 181 -4.66 7.99 -22.48
CA TRP A 181 -4.97 7.32 -21.23
C TRP A 181 -3.90 6.30 -20.82
N TYR A 182 -3.37 5.51 -21.76
CA TYR A 182 -2.29 4.55 -21.48
C TYR A 182 -0.95 5.21 -21.12
N LEU A 183 -0.60 6.34 -21.73
CA LEU A 183 0.62 7.09 -21.36
C LEU A 183 0.49 7.77 -19.99
N ALA A 184 -0.70 8.29 -19.67
CA ALA A 184 -0.97 8.91 -18.37
C ALA A 184 -0.92 7.88 -17.22
N THR A 185 -1.59 6.73 -17.37
CA THR A 185 -1.59 5.68 -16.35
C THR A 185 -0.20 5.06 -16.14
N ARG A 186 0.60 4.92 -17.20
CA ARG A 186 2.00 4.46 -17.10
C ARG A 186 2.87 5.41 -16.29
N ASN A 187 2.76 6.72 -16.53
CA ASN A 187 3.58 7.71 -15.82
C ASN A 187 3.19 7.80 -14.34
N ILE A 188 1.90 7.70 -14.02
CA ILE A 188 1.40 7.66 -12.63
C ILE A 188 1.90 6.39 -11.92
N GLY A 189 1.89 5.24 -12.59
CA GLY A 189 2.40 3.99 -12.05
C GLY A 189 3.89 4.06 -11.70
N VAL A 190 4.70 4.62 -12.61
CA VAL A 190 6.15 4.81 -12.37
C VAL A 190 6.41 5.81 -11.24
N ALA A 191 5.70 6.94 -11.22
CA ALA A 191 5.83 7.92 -10.15
C ALA A 191 5.48 7.33 -8.78
N SER A 192 4.39 6.56 -8.70
CA SER A 192 3.97 5.86 -7.48
C SER A 192 5.03 4.85 -7.01
N TRP A 193 5.63 4.11 -7.94
CA TRP A 193 6.70 3.15 -7.63
C TRP A 193 7.96 3.82 -7.08
N ILE A 194 8.35 4.97 -7.64
CA ILE A 194 9.50 5.75 -7.16
C ILE A 194 9.23 6.27 -5.74
N VAL A 195 8.05 6.84 -5.49
CA VAL A 195 7.67 7.31 -4.14
C VAL A 195 7.66 6.16 -3.14
N PHE A 196 7.17 4.98 -3.53
CA PHE A 196 7.19 3.79 -2.68
C PHE A 196 8.62 3.34 -2.32
N ILE A 197 9.55 3.32 -3.29
CA ILE A 197 10.96 3.00 -3.05
C ILE A 197 11.60 4.02 -2.11
N ILE A 198 11.39 5.32 -2.35
CA ILE A 198 11.95 6.38 -1.50
C ILE A 198 11.39 6.28 -0.08
N GLY A 199 10.08 6.11 0.07
CA GLY A 199 9.43 5.96 1.38
C GLY A 199 9.95 4.75 2.14
N THR A 200 10.11 3.61 1.46
CA THR A 200 10.66 2.38 2.06
C THR A 200 12.12 2.56 2.46
N GLY A 201 12.93 3.18 1.61
CA GLY A 201 14.34 3.46 1.89
C GLY A 201 14.52 4.42 3.07
N LEU A 202 13.71 5.48 3.14
CA LEU A 202 13.73 6.44 4.23
C LEU A 202 13.27 5.81 5.55
N PHE A 203 12.23 4.97 5.50
CA PHE A 203 11.78 4.19 6.65
C PHE A 203 12.89 3.26 7.18
N LEU A 204 13.54 2.49 6.30
CA LEU A 204 14.62 1.58 6.70
C LEU A 204 15.84 2.33 7.25
N SER A 205 16.21 3.46 6.64
CA SER A 205 17.35 4.28 7.08
C SER A 205 17.12 4.86 8.48
N LEU A 206 15.93 5.41 8.75
CA LEU A 206 15.58 5.93 10.07
C LEU A 206 15.53 4.82 11.14
N ASN A 207 15.02 3.64 10.79
CA ASN A 207 15.03 2.50 11.70
C ASN A 207 16.46 2.05 12.01
N PHE A 208 17.32 1.96 10.99
CA PHE A 208 18.70 1.55 11.15
C PHE A 208 19.52 2.54 11.99
N ALA A 209 19.35 3.84 11.78
CA ALA A 209 20.02 4.88 12.59
C ALA A 209 19.68 4.73 14.08
N ARG A 210 18.40 4.57 14.42
CA ARG A 210 17.96 4.33 15.82
C ARG A 210 18.53 3.04 16.40
N GLN A 211 18.65 1.99 15.59
CA GLN A 211 19.22 0.72 16.03
C GLN A 211 20.73 0.81 16.31
N ILE A 212 21.48 1.59 15.53
CA ILE A 212 22.90 1.82 15.79
C ILE A 212 23.10 2.49 17.14
N ASP A 213 22.32 3.52 17.46
CA ASP A 213 22.41 4.23 18.74
C ASP A 213 22.13 3.28 19.92
N ALA A 214 21.15 2.39 19.78
CA ALA A 214 20.87 1.34 20.75
C ALA A 214 22.06 0.39 20.94
N VAL A 215 22.72 -0.03 19.86
CA VAL A 215 23.89 -0.92 19.93
C VAL A 215 25.14 -0.21 20.46
N ALA A 216 25.34 1.06 20.12
CA ALA A 216 26.46 1.86 20.59
C ALA A 216 26.39 2.05 22.11
N MET A 217 25.22 2.44 22.63
CA MET A 217 25.00 2.58 24.07
C MET A 217 25.11 1.25 24.81
N MET A 218 24.67 0.13 24.21
CA MET A 218 24.90 -1.20 24.78
C MET A 218 26.38 -1.56 24.92
N LYS A 219 27.26 -1.07 24.05
CA LYS A 219 28.70 -1.31 24.17
C LYS A 219 29.34 -0.44 25.25
N GLU A 220 28.87 0.80 25.37
CA GLU A 220 29.41 1.77 26.33
C GLU A 220 28.91 1.54 27.76
N HIS A 221 27.64 1.17 27.92
CA HIS A 221 26.97 0.93 29.20
C HIS A 221 26.72 -0.55 29.46
N ARG A 222 27.54 -1.47 28.92
CA ARG A 222 27.48 -2.86 29.38
C ARG A 222 27.67 -2.81 30.88
N PRO A 223 26.68 -3.23 31.70
CA PRO A 223 26.92 -3.36 33.12
C PRO A 223 28.15 -4.25 33.24
N THR A 224 29.15 -3.71 33.92
CA THR A 224 30.43 -4.35 34.17
C THR A 224 30.16 -5.79 34.56
N ASN A 225 31.06 -6.73 34.26
CA ASN A 225 30.93 -8.13 34.68
C ASN A 225 31.00 -8.30 36.23
N ALA A 226 30.39 -7.39 37.00
CA ALA A 226 30.06 -7.56 38.39
C ALA A 226 29.30 -8.88 38.51
N VAL A 227 30.04 -9.88 38.97
CA VAL A 227 29.50 -11.15 39.39
C VAL A 227 28.69 -10.82 40.63
N LEU A 228 27.44 -11.27 40.67
CA LEU A 228 26.61 -11.12 41.85
C LEU A 228 27.18 -12.10 42.90
N GLU A 229 27.82 -11.55 43.93
CA GLU A 229 28.61 -12.30 44.91
C GLU A 229 27.83 -12.57 46.21
N GLY A 230 26.58 -12.10 46.30
CA GLY A 230 25.70 -12.29 47.47
C GLY A 230 25.78 -11.17 48.50
N ASP A 231 26.44 -10.05 48.17
CA ASP A 231 26.39 -8.83 48.95
C ASP A 231 25.19 -7.98 48.50
N PHE A 232 24.18 -7.84 49.37
CA PHE A 232 22.90 -7.25 49.00
C PHE A 232 23.03 -5.82 48.45
N SER A 233 23.85 -4.97 49.07
CA SER A 233 24.03 -3.57 48.62
C SER A 233 24.71 -3.48 47.25
N ALA A 234 25.79 -4.23 47.05
CA ALA A 234 26.53 -4.28 45.78
C ALA A 234 25.70 -4.92 44.66
N ASP A 235 24.96 -5.97 44.97
CA ASP A 235 24.09 -6.68 44.03
C ASP A 235 22.89 -5.81 43.63
N LEU A 236 22.28 -5.11 44.60
CA LEU A 236 21.19 -4.17 44.35
C LEU A 236 21.64 -3.03 43.45
N THR A 237 22.76 -2.37 43.75
CA THR A 237 23.27 -1.25 42.93
C THR A 237 23.56 -1.69 41.50
N THR A 238 24.15 -2.88 41.33
CA THR A 238 24.37 -3.48 40.02
C THR A 238 23.05 -3.71 39.28
N LEU A 239 22.04 -4.29 39.96
CA LEU A 239 20.73 -4.54 39.36
C LEU A 239 19.97 -3.27 39.02
N LEU A 240 20.11 -2.20 39.81
CA LEU A 240 19.54 -0.89 39.48
C LEU A 240 20.15 -0.31 38.19
N GLN A 241 21.43 -0.53 37.93
CA GLN A 241 22.04 -0.16 36.64
C GLN A 241 21.47 -1.00 35.48
N TYR A 242 21.29 -2.32 35.68
CA TYR A 242 20.60 -3.17 34.70
C TYR A 242 19.18 -2.67 34.39
N ARG A 243 18.43 -2.26 35.42
CA ARG A 243 17.08 -1.68 35.28
C ARG A 243 17.10 -0.41 34.43
N GLN A 244 17.99 0.54 34.72
CA GLN A 244 18.13 1.79 33.96
C GLN A 244 18.38 1.53 32.47
N MET A 245 19.23 0.54 32.16
CA MET A 245 19.46 0.12 30.77
C MET A 245 18.19 -0.44 30.11
N ILE A 246 17.41 -1.26 30.82
CA ILE A 246 16.16 -1.81 30.31
C ILE A 246 15.14 -0.70 30.04
N ASP A 247 15.01 0.27 30.94
CA ASP A 247 14.10 1.41 30.78
C ASP A 247 14.50 2.28 29.60
N TRP A 248 15.80 2.60 29.47
CA TRP A 248 16.32 3.34 28.32
C TRP A 248 15.99 2.65 26.99
N MET A 249 16.13 1.32 26.91
CA MET A 249 15.77 0.56 25.72
C MET A 249 14.26 0.58 25.43
N GLN A 250 13.41 0.62 26.46
CA GLN A 250 11.96 0.72 26.24
C GLN A 250 11.56 2.05 25.60
N VAL A 251 12.21 3.14 25.99
CA VAL A 251 11.94 4.48 25.47
C VAL A 251 12.55 4.67 24.07
N ASN A 252 13.80 4.24 23.87
CA ASN A 252 14.55 4.54 22.65
C ASN A 252 14.44 3.47 21.55
N ALA A 253 14.04 2.24 21.90
CA ALA A 253 13.78 1.15 20.96
C ALA A 253 12.37 0.56 21.17
N PRO A 254 11.30 1.32 20.84
CA PRO A 254 9.92 0.89 21.02
C PRO A 254 9.59 -0.35 20.18
N GLU A 255 8.52 -1.05 20.53
CA GLU A 255 8.09 -2.22 19.77
C GLU A 255 7.81 -1.84 18.31
N PRO A 256 8.46 -2.49 17.34
CA PRO A 256 8.21 -2.18 15.94
C PRO A 256 6.80 -2.63 15.57
N VAL A 257 6.09 -1.77 14.83
CA VAL A 257 4.73 -2.05 14.32
C VAL A 257 4.71 -3.34 13.48
N PHE A 258 5.82 -3.64 12.80
CA PHE A 258 5.99 -4.83 11.96
C PHE A 258 7.12 -5.71 12.49
N LYS A 259 6.76 -6.90 12.98
CA LYS A 259 7.71 -7.91 13.49
C LYS A 259 8.61 -8.50 12.41
N SER A 260 8.21 -8.44 11.14
CA SER A 260 8.90 -9.05 9.99
C SER A 260 10.01 -8.21 9.37
N VAL A 261 10.26 -6.99 9.89
CA VAL A 261 11.33 -6.15 9.39
C VAL A 261 12.68 -6.76 9.81
N PRO A 262 13.67 -6.87 8.90
CA PRO A 262 14.99 -7.39 9.25
C PRO A 262 15.61 -6.64 10.44
N MET A 263 16.38 -7.32 11.29
CA MET A 263 17.04 -6.80 12.50
C MET A 263 16.12 -6.47 13.70
N ASN A 264 14.82 -6.22 13.49
CA ASN A 264 13.89 -5.86 14.56
C ASN A 264 13.57 -7.00 15.54
N ALA A 265 13.52 -8.24 15.05
CA ALA A 265 13.22 -9.41 15.87
C ALA A 265 14.26 -9.64 16.99
N HIS A 266 15.55 -9.42 16.68
CA HIS A 266 16.63 -9.65 17.63
C HIS A 266 16.61 -8.68 18.82
N ILE A 267 16.21 -7.42 18.60
CA ILE A 267 16.12 -6.42 19.69
C ILE A 267 14.97 -6.78 20.63
N TYR A 268 13.85 -7.23 20.07
CA TYR A 268 12.71 -7.69 20.87
C TYR A 268 13.09 -8.90 21.74
N GLU A 269 13.67 -9.94 21.14
CA GLU A 269 14.13 -11.14 21.85
C GLU A 269 15.19 -10.81 22.90
N PHE A 270 16.13 -9.93 22.57
CA PHE A 270 17.16 -9.47 23.48
C PHE A 270 16.59 -8.73 24.68
N ARG A 271 15.65 -7.79 24.47
CA ARG A 271 14.96 -7.07 25.54
C ARG A 271 14.18 -8.02 26.45
N LYS A 272 13.47 -8.98 25.86
CA LYS A 272 12.76 -10.02 26.62
C LYS A 272 13.74 -10.82 27.48
N ASN A 273 14.84 -11.30 26.90
CA ASN A 273 15.88 -12.04 27.61
C ASN A 273 16.51 -11.20 28.75
N LEU A 274 16.73 -9.90 28.54
CA LEU A 274 17.24 -9.02 29.58
C LEU A 274 16.23 -8.83 30.73
N LYS A 275 14.95 -8.69 30.43
CA LYS A 275 13.89 -8.65 31.45
C LYS A 275 13.83 -9.95 32.25
N ASP A 276 13.88 -11.09 31.57
CA ASP A 276 13.89 -12.41 32.22
C ASP A 276 15.14 -12.60 33.11
N LYS A 277 16.32 -12.17 32.63
CA LYS A 277 17.56 -12.19 33.41
C LYS A 277 17.51 -11.26 34.61
N PHE A 278 17.02 -10.04 34.44
CA PHE A 278 16.82 -9.10 35.53
C PHE A 278 15.88 -9.70 36.59
N PHE A 279 14.74 -10.25 36.16
CA PHE A 279 13.78 -10.89 37.04
C PHE A 279 14.43 -11.99 37.88
N ASN A 280 15.10 -12.95 37.24
CA ASN A 280 15.71 -14.09 37.93
C ASN A 280 16.79 -13.63 38.93
N ARG A 281 17.66 -12.70 38.53
CA ARG A 281 18.72 -12.19 39.40
C ARG A 281 18.18 -11.34 40.54
N PHE A 282 17.19 -10.49 40.29
CA PHE A 282 16.55 -9.69 41.33
C PHE A 282 15.80 -10.58 42.32
N HIS A 283 15.16 -11.66 41.84
CA HIS A 283 14.55 -12.65 42.71
C HIS A 283 15.58 -13.33 43.62
N GLU A 284 16.66 -13.85 43.02
CA GLU A 284 17.67 -14.66 43.70
C GLU A 284 18.55 -13.87 44.67
N TYR A 285 19.04 -12.70 44.26
CA TYR A 285 20.05 -11.94 45.00
C TYR A 285 19.48 -10.79 45.83
N VAL A 286 18.24 -10.36 45.57
CA VAL A 286 17.60 -9.27 46.32
C VAL A 286 16.40 -9.79 47.09
N MET A 287 15.39 -10.35 46.42
CA MET A 287 14.13 -10.70 47.09
C MET A 287 14.27 -11.89 48.05
N ASN A 288 14.98 -12.95 47.68
CA ASN A 288 15.17 -14.12 48.54
C ASN A 288 15.93 -13.81 49.83
N PRO A 289 17.12 -13.17 49.81
CA PRO A 289 17.82 -12.83 51.05
C PRO A 289 17.03 -11.83 51.90
N LEU A 290 16.34 -10.87 51.27
CA LEU A 290 15.46 -9.92 51.96
C LEU A 290 14.32 -10.65 52.70
N ASP A 291 13.61 -11.54 52.02
CA ASP A 291 12.48 -12.27 52.59
C ASP A 291 12.92 -13.21 53.71
N LEU A 292 14.08 -13.85 53.55
CA LEU A 292 14.70 -14.68 54.57
C LEU A 292 15.05 -13.85 55.82
N HIS A 293 15.65 -12.67 55.65
CA HIS A 293 16.03 -11.83 56.77
C HIS A 293 14.80 -11.22 57.49
N ILE A 294 13.79 -10.77 56.73
CA ILE A 294 12.51 -10.31 57.29
C ILE A 294 11.85 -11.42 58.11
N ALA A 295 11.81 -12.66 57.60
CA ALA A 295 11.23 -13.79 58.32
C ALA A 295 12.02 -14.15 59.60
N GLN A 296 13.36 -14.00 59.59
CA GLN A 296 14.19 -14.20 60.78
C GLN A 296 13.93 -13.13 61.84
N ASN A 297 13.87 -11.85 61.44
CA ASN A 297 13.64 -10.72 62.34
C ASN A 297 12.19 -10.69 62.87
N ALA A 298 11.21 -11.14 62.08
CA ALA A 298 9.83 -11.29 62.54
C ALA A 298 9.75 -12.18 63.80
N ARG A 299 10.57 -13.24 63.88
CA ARG A 299 10.63 -14.12 65.06
C ARG A 299 11.25 -13.42 66.27
N SER A 300 12.25 -12.56 66.08
CA SER A 300 12.88 -11.82 67.19
C SER A 300 12.00 -10.68 67.70
N PHE A 301 11.17 -10.06 66.84
CA PHE A 301 10.21 -9.04 67.27
C PHE A 301 9.07 -9.59 68.11
N VAL A 302 8.65 -10.84 67.91
CA VAL A 302 7.68 -11.51 68.80
C VAL A 302 8.30 -11.77 70.18
N ALA A 303 9.62 -11.96 70.26
CA ALA A 303 10.33 -12.26 71.50
C ALA A 303 10.83 -11.01 72.25
N SER A 304 10.92 -9.84 71.61
CA SER A 304 11.48 -8.62 72.18
C SER A 304 10.53 -7.43 72.04
N SER A 305 10.30 -6.69 73.13
CA SER A 305 9.37 -5.54 73.20
C SER A 305 9.90 -4.26 72.54
N GLN A 306 10.92 -4.32 71.67
CA GLN A 306 11.44 -3.13 71.00
C GLN A 306 10.46 -2.70 69.88
N SER A 307 9.96 -1.46 69.97
CA SER A 307 8.87 -0.93 69.17
C SER A 307 9.30 -0.31 67.82
N GLN A 308 10.43 0.40 67.80
CA GLN A 308 10.81 1.23 66.64
C GLN A 308 11.06 0.51 65.30
N PRO A 309 11.83 -0.61 65.22
CA PRO A 309 11.98 -1.30 63.93
C PRO A 309 10.69 -2.04 63.51
N ARG A 310 9.80 -2.39 64.44
CA ARG A 310 8.61 -3.20 64.17
C ARG A 310 7.59 -2.47 63.28
N ALA A 311 7.31 -1.20 63.58
CA ALA A 311 6.40 -0.36 62.82
C ALA A 311 6.78 -0.28 61.33
N GLY A 312 8.06 -0.09 61.05
CA GLY A 312 8.60 -0.02 59.70
C GLY A 312 8.45 -1.33 58.91
N TYR A 313 8.69 -2.47 59.55
CA TYR A 313 8.52 -3.80 58.94
C TYR A 313 7.04 -4.08 58.61
N ILE A 314 6.14 -3.76 59.53
CA ILE A 314 4.70 -3.89 59.32
C ILE A 314 4.26 -3.02 58.14
N GLN A 315 4.67 -1.74 58.12
CA GLN A 315 4.36 -0.83 57.02
C GLN A 315 4.86 -1.36 55.67
N PHE A 316 6.10 -1.86 55.63
CA PHE A 316 6.70 -2.45 54.42
C PHE A 316 5.87 -3.65 53.92
N LEU A 317 5.53 -4.59 54.80
CA LEU A 317 4.73 -5.77 54.43
C LEU A 317 3.32 -5.39 53.98
N VAL A 318 2.63 -4.49 54.69
CA VAL A 318 1.29 -4.02 54.30
C VAL A 318 1.32 -3.40 52.91
N ARG A 319 2.29 -2.51 52.63
CA ARG A 319 2.43 -1.89 51.31
C ARG A 319 2.72 -2.93 50.23
N ARG A 320 3.61 -3.88 50.50
CA ARG A 320 3.93 -4.96 49.57
C ARG A 320 2.73 -5.85 49.26
N ILE A 321 1.98 -6.26 50.29
CA ILE A 321 0.75 -7.07 50.13
C ILE A 321 -0.29 -6.31 49.31
N ASN A 322 -0.46 -5.00 49.56
CA ASN A 322 -1.38 -4.17 48.78
C ASN A 322 -0.98 -4.10 47.30
N ILE A 323 0.32 -3.91 47.01
CA ILE A 323 0.84 -3.91 45.63
C ILE A 323 0.62 -5.28 44.98
N LEU A 324 0.90 -6.39 45.69
CA LEU A 324 0.67 -7.75 45.19
C LEU A 324 -0.81 -8.04 44.95
N ALA A 325 -1.70 -7.55 45.80
CA ALA A 325 -3.14 -7.66 45.63
C ALA A 325 -3.63 -6.89 44.40
N ALA A 326 -3.15 -5.65 44.20
CA ALA A 326 -3.45 -4.87 43.00
C ALA A 326 -2.90 -5.51 41.73
N PHE A 327 -1.69 -6.07 41.79
CA PHE A 327 -1.10 -6.83 40.68
C PHE A 327 -1.94 -8.07 40.35
N LYS A 328 -2.41 -8.81 41.37
CA LYS A 328 -3.32 -9.96 41.21
C LYS A 328 -4.65 -9.57 40.57
N SER A 329 -5.19 -8.39 40.88
CA SER A 329 -6.42 -7.88 40.26
C SER A 329 -6.23 -7.35 38.84
N GLY A 330 -5.01 -7.36 38.30
CA GLY A 330 -4.71 -6.94 36.94
C GLY A 330 -4.40 -5.45 36.78
N ALA A 331 -3.99 -4.76 37.85
CA ALA A 331 -3.55 -3.38 37.76
C ALA A 331 -2.37 -3.22 36.79
N SER A 332 -2.42 -2.15 36.00
CA SER A 332 -1.37 -1.79 35.04
C SER A 332 -0.10 -1.31 35.74
N SER A 333 1.04 -1.34 35.03
CA SER A 333 2.33 -0.84 35.56
C SER A 333 2.23 0.62 36.04
N ALA A 334 1.47 1.46 35.33
CA ALA A 334 1.28 2.87 35.72
C ALA A 334 0.47 3.01 37.02
N GLU A 335 -0.58 2.21 37.20
CA GLU A 335 -1.38 2.21 38.43
C GLU A 335 -0.57 1.74 39.63
N LEU A 336 0.27 0.71 39.46
CA LEU A 336 1.15 0.23 40.52
C LEU A 336 2.21 1.26 40.91
N LYS A 337 2.76 2.02 39.95
CA LYS A 337 3.72 3.11 40.21
C LYS A 337 3.10 4.30 40.96
N ASN A 338 1.77 4.45 40.93
CA ASN A 338 1.05 5.46 41.71
C ASN A 338 0.75 5.01 43.15
N MET A 339 0.94 3.73 43.48
CA MET A 339 0.76 3.23 44.85
C MET A 339 1.91 3.72 45.75
N PRO A 340 1.70 3.79 47.08
CA PRO A 340 2.76 4.15 48.01
C PRO A 340 4.00 3.24 47.86
N LEU A 341 5.17 3.85 47.74
CA LEU A 341 6.45 3.13 47.66
C LEU A 341 6.67 2.23 48.87
N LEU A 342 7.28 1.06 48.67
CA LEU A 342 7.58 0.11 49.75
C LEU A 342 8.37 0.79 50.89
N THR A 343 9.43 1.50 50.52
CA THR A 343 10.23 2.31 51.44
C THR A 343 10.89 3.48 50.72
N GLN A 344 11.07 4.59 51.42
CA GLN A 344 11.93 5.71 51.02
C GLN A 344 13.11 5.90 51.98
N SER A 345 13.17 5.09 53.03
CA SER A 345 14.19 5.18 54.09
C SER A 345 15.28 4.15 53.85
N GLU A 346 16.51 4.64 53.68
CA GLU A 346 17.74 3.86 53.53
C GLU A 346 18.03 3.06 54.80
N THR A 347 17.77 3.64 55.97
CA THR A 347 17.93 2.98 57.27
C THR A 347 16.91 1.85 57.48
N LEU A 348 15.69 2.02 56.97
CA LEU A 348 14.70 0.94 56.96
C LEU A 348 15.13 -0.17 56.01
N LEU A 349 15.56 0.15 54.79
CA LEU A 349 16.02 -0.84 53.82
C LEU A 349 17.23 -1.62 54.33
N SER A 350 18.20 -0.95 54.95
CA SER A 350 19.37 -1.60 55.57
C SER A 350 18.96 -2.53 56.72
N SER A 351 17.97 -2.12 57.53
CA SER A 351 17.43 -2.98 58.58
C SER A 351 16.72 -4.21 58.01
N LEU A 352 15.99 -4.07 56.89
CA LEU A 352 15.23 -5.15 56.26
C LEU A 352 16.14 -6.16 55.55
N SER A 353 17.21 -5.71 54.91
CA SER A 353 18.18 -6.56 54.20
C SER A 353 19.23 -7.17 55.13
N GLY A 354 19.48 -6.56 56.28
CA GLY A 354 20.54 -6.96 57.21
C GLY A 354 21.92 -6.44 56.84
N ASP A 355 21.99 -5.69 55.73
CA ASP A 355 23.22 -5.09 55.22
C ASP A 355 23.31 -3.63 55.66
N LYS A 356 24.27 -3.37 56.56
CA LYS A 356 24.49 -2.04 57.15
C LYS A 356 25.00 -1.02 56.14
N ALA A 357 25.65 -1.46 55.06
CA ALA A 357 26.21 -0.55 54.05
C ALA A 357 25.11 0.31 53.38
N LEU A 358 23.88 -0.20 53.34
CA LEU A 358 22.74 0.54 52.78
C LEU A 358 22.31 1.76 53.58
N ALA A 359 22.63 1.83 54.88
CA ALA A 359 22.27 3.00 55.69
C ALA A 359 23.02 4.26 55.23
N GLU A 360 24.19 4.09 54.61
CA GLU A 360 25.05 5.16 54.08
C GLU A 360 25.00 5.24 52.55
N ALA A 361 24.10 4.49 51.91
CA ALA A 361 23.94 4.52 50.46
C ALA A 361 23.46 5.89 49.96
N PRO A 362 23.69 6.23 48.68
CA PRO A 362 23.20 7.47 48.09
C PRO A 362 21.69 7.65 48.33
N ALA A 363 21.29 8.87 48.66
CA ALA A 363 19.88 9.21 48.88
C ALA A 363 19.03 8.83 47.66
N GLY A 364 17.90 8.16 47.91
CA GLY A 364 17.00 7.67 46.86
C GLY A 364 17.25 6.22 46.44
N THR A 365 18.25 5.53 47.00
CA THR A 365 18.46 4.08 46.76
C THR A 365 17.24 3.26 47.19
N ALA A 366 16.63 3.60 48.33
CA ALA A 366 15.42 2.93 48.83
C ALA A 366 14.19 3.16 47.93
N ALA A 367 14.05 4.38 47.38
CA ALA A 367 13.01 4.69 46.41
C ALA A 367 13.24 3.92 45.09
N ALA A 368 14.48 3.89 44.60
CA ALA A 368 14.86 3.15 43.39
C ALA A 368 14.62 1.63 43.54
N PHE A 369 14.88 1.07 44.73
CA PHE A 369 14.50 -0.31 45.05
C PHE A 369 12.99 -0.53 44.97
N SER A 370 12.20 0.37 45.55
CA SER A 370 10.74 0.29 45.51
C SER A 370 10.19 0.33 44.09
N GLU A 371 10.76 1.16 43.22
CA GLU A 371 10.39 1.17 41.81
C GLU A 371 10.85 -0.09 41.07
N ALA A 372 12.07 -0.56 41.35
CA ALA A 372 12.61 -1.80 40.78
C ALA A 372 11.76 -3.01 41.15
N TYR A 373 11.16 -3.01 42.35
CA TYR A 373 10.19 -4.04 42.75
C TYR A 373 8.95 -4.06 41.85
N ILE A 374 8.42 -2.89 41.46
CA ILE A 374 7.27 -2.82 40.54
C ILE A 374 7.67 -3.33 39.16
N ASP A 375 8.85 -2.96 38.68
CA ASP A 375 9.37 -3.45 37.40
C ASP A 375 9.62 -4.98 37.45
N TYR A 376 10.10 -5.51 38.58
CA TYR A 376 10.21 -6.94 38.85
C TYR A 376 8.86 -7.67 38.73
N LEU A 377 7.77 -7.12 39.29
CA LEU A 377 6.43 -7.70 39.15
C LEU A 377 5.94 -7.66 37.71
N THR A 378 6.10 -6.51 37.04
CA THR A 378 5.52 -6.28 35.71
C THR A 378 6.31 -6.97 34.60
N TRP A 379 7.61 -7.23 34.80
CA TRP A 379 8.46 -7.94 33.83
C TRP A 379 8.46 -9.46 34.05
N ALA A 380 7.78 -9.96 35.08
CA ALA A 380 7.65 -11.39 35.33
C ALA A 380 6.90 -12.10 34.18
N GLY A 381 7.50 -13.18 33.67
CA GLY A 381 6.85 -14.10 32.74
C GLY A 381 5.59 -14.75 33.33
N ALA A 382 4.74 -15.32 32.48
CA ALA A 382 3.47 -15.91 32.91
C ALA A 382 3.63 -16.95 34.03
N ASP A 383 4.64 -17.82 33.92
CA ASP A 383 4.92 -18.88 34.90
C ASP A 383 5.43 -18.31 36.24
N ASN A 384 6.30 -17.29 36.17
CA ASN A 384 6.88 -16.65 37.35
C ASN A 384 5.87 -15.80 38.15
N ARG A 385 4.81 -15.32 37.51
CA ARG A 385 3.75 -14.56 38.21
C ARG A 385 3.07 -15.39 39.29
N GLN A 386 2.87 -16.69 39.05
CA GLN A 386 2.26 -17.56 40.05
C GLN A 386 3.16 -17.70 41.28
N LEU A 387 4.46 -17.93 41.09
CA LEU A 387 5.44 -18.01 42.16
C LEU A 387 5.42 -16.75 43.05
N ILE A 388 5.38 -15.57 42.44
CA ILE A 388 5.31 -14.31 43.17
C ILE A 388 4.02 -14.22 44.00
N LEU A 389 2.88 -14.60 43.43
CA LEU A 389 1.60 -14.54 44.13
C LEU A 389 1.54 -15.50 45.31
N GLU A 390 2.22 -16.65 45.25
CA GLU A 390 2.36 -17.56 46.39
C GLU A 390 3.13 -16.91 47.55
N THR A 391 4.13 -16.07 47.27
CA THR A 391 4.85 -15.31 48.32
C THR A 391 3.96 -14.29 49.05
N ALA A 392 2.85 -13.85 48.47
CA ALA A 392 1.93 -12.93 49.13
C ALA A 392 1.28 -13.60 50.37
N VAL A 393 1.01 -14.91 50.28
CA VAL A 393 0.38 -15.67 51.37
C VAL A 393 1.35 -15.80 52.55
N THR A 394 2.62 -16.08 52.28
CA THR A 394 3.65 -16.19 53.33
C THR A 394 3.88 -14.84 54.02
N GLN A 395 3.88 -13.74 53.26
CA GLN A 395 3.98 -12.38 53.82
C GLN A 395 2.77 -12.01 54.68
N ALA A 396 1.56 -12.39 54.27
CA ALA A 396 0.35 -12.15 55.07
C ALA A 396 0.40 -12.92 56.40
N ALA A 397 0.93 -14.14 56.40
CA ALA A 397 1.15 -14.93 57.61
C ALA A 397 2.19 -14.26 58.54
N LEU A 398 3.32 -13.78 57.99
CA LEU A 398 4.34 -13.05 58.75
C LEU A 398 3.79 -11.74 59.34
N LEU A 399 2.99 -11.00 58.56
CA LEU A 399 2.33 -9.79 59.04
C LEU A 399 1.40 -10.10 60.21
N THR A 400 0.59 -11.15 60.10
CA THR A 400 -0.30 -11.59 61.20
C THR A 400 0.51 -11.95 62.44
N GLN A 401 1.64 -12.64 62.26
CA GLN A 401 2.55 -12.98 63.35
C GLN A 401 3.11 -11.73 64.07
N MET A 402 3.49 -10.69 63.32
CA MET A 402 4.06 -9.47 63.90
C MET A 402 3.04 -8.48 64.46
N ALA A 403 1.82 -8.44 63.89
CA ALA A 403 0.81 -7.44 64.23
C ALA A 403 -0.24 -7.94 65.24
N VAL A 404 -0.60 -9.22 65.24
CA VAL A 404 -1.67 -9.78 66.09
C VAL A 404 -1.15 -10.37 67.39
N TYR A 405 0.11 -10.84 67.43
CA TYR A 405 0.72 -11.41 68.63
C TYR A 405 1.55 -10.41 69.45
N SER A 406 1.42 -9.10 69.19
CA SER A 406 1.98 -8.08 70.06
C SER A 406 0.99 -7.80 71.19
N ASP A 407 1.38 -8.08 72.44
CA ASP A 407 0.55 -7.81 73.61
C ASP A 407 0.24 -6.30 73.78
N ASP A 408 1.07 -5.41 73.22
CA ASP A 408 0.93 -3.96 73.25
C ASP A 408 0.94 -3.32 71.84
N LEU A 409 0.04 -2.35 71.62
CA LEU A 409 -0.14 -1.61 70.35
C LEU A 409 0.77 -0.37 70.23
N ASP A 410 1.77 -0.22 71.10
CA ASP A 410 2.67 0.96 71.17
C ASP A 410 3.44 1.23 69.85
N TRP A 411 3.58 0.21 69.01
CA TRP A 411 4.18 0.38 67.68
C TRP A 411 3.31 1.27 66.75
N LEU A 412 1.99 1.36 66.96
CA LEU A 412 1.09 2.22 66.17
C LEU A 412 1.32 3.70 66.49
N THR A 413 1.57 4.03 67.76
CA THR A 413 1.87 5.41 68.17
C THR A 413 3.23 5.83 67.60
N ASP A 414 4.25 4.98 67.74
CA ASP A 414 5.56 5.22 67.15
C ASP A 414 5.46 5.38 65.62
N TRP A 415 4.69 4.51 64.96
CA TRP A 415 4.44 4.62 63.52
C TRP A 415 3.80 5.96 63.15
N ALA A 416 2.76 6.39 63.88
CA ALA A 416 2.03 7.62 63.61
C ALA A 416 2.93 8.86 63.75
N GLU A 417 3.84 8.86 64.74
CA GLU A 417 4.81 9.94 64.95
C GLU A 417 5.83 10.07 63.80
N THR A 418 6.15 8.97 63.13
CA THR A 418 7.09 8.97 61.98
C THR A 418 6.46 9.37 60.64
N GLN A 419 5.14 9.51 60.54
CA GLN A 419 4.48 9.84 59.27
C GLN A 419 4.47 11.37 59.02
N PRO A 420 4.98 11.86 57.88
CA PRO A 420 5.13 13.30 57.61
C PRO A 420 3.78 14.05 57.45
N GLY A 421 2.67 13.33 57.32
CA GLY A 421 1.34 13.90 57.11
C GLY A 421 0.38 13.81 58.30
N VAL A 422 0.79 13.20 59.41
CA VAL A 422 -0.05 13.10 60.61
C VAL A 422 0.19 14.31 61.49
N LYS A 423 -0.86 15.12 61.69
CA LYS A 423 -0.81 16.26 62.61
C LYS A 423 -0.78 15.73 64.05
N PRO A 424 0.12 16.24 64.92
CA PRO A 424 0.09 15.91 66.32
C PRO A 424 -1.26 16.32 66.90
N ILE A 425 -1.91 15.41 67.60
CA ILE A 425 -3.17 15.72 68.28
C ILE A 425 -2.81 16.33 69.63
N THR A 426 -3.16 17.59 69.82
CA THR A 426 -2.88 18.35 71.04
C THR A 426 -4.14 18.49 71.89
N LEU A 427 -3.98 18.72 73.20
CA LEU A 427 -5.12 19.00 74.09
C LEU A 427 -5.97 20.19 73.60
N SER A 428 -5.36 21.16 72.92
CA SER A 428 -6.05 22.29 72.28
C SER A 428 -6.97 21.91 71.12
N ASP A 429 -6.81 20.74 70.51
CA ASP A 429 -7.72 20.26 69.45
C ASP A 429 -9.03 19.69 70.04
N PHE A 430 -9.06 19.36 71.34
CA PHE A 430 -10.23 18.82 72.02
C PHE A 430 -10.87 19.79 73.03
N TRP A 431 -10.13 20.79 73.49
CA TRP A 431 -10.59 21.78 74.46
C TRP A 431 -10.63 23.19 73.85
N ASP A 432 -11.82 23.60 73.40
CA ASP A 432 -12.17 24.99 73.01
C ASP A 432 -12.45 25.91 74.23
N GLY A 433 -12.23 25.42 75.44
CA GLY A 433 -12.50 26.14 76.70
C GLY A 433 -11.24 26.80 77.27
N SER A 434 -11.38 28.04 77.74
CA SER A 434 -10.30 28.82 78.38
C SER A 434 -9.60 28.04 79.50
N MET A 435 -8.26 27.91 79.41
CA MET A 435 -7.43 27.37 80.50
C MET A 435 -7.78 28.07 81.83
N PRO A 436 -7.97 27.34 82.94
CA PRO A 436 -8.06 27.97 84.24
C PRO A 436 -6.72 28.62 84.58
N SER A 437 -6.79 29.89 84.95
CA SER A 437 -5.68 30.78 85.35
C SER A 437 -4.86 30.24 86.51
#